data_AF-A0A9W8Q8U9-F1
#
_entry.id   AF-A0A9W8Q8U9-F1
#
_cell.length_a   1.000
_cell.length_b   1.000
_cell.length_c   1.000
_cell.angle_alpha   90.00
_cell.angle_beta   90.00
_cell.angle_gamma   90.00
#
_symmetry.space_group_name_H-M   'P 1'
#
loop_
_entity.id
_entity.type
_entity.pdbx_description
1 polymer ?
#
loop_
_entity_poly.entity_id
_entity_poly.type
_entity_poly.pdbx_seq_one_letter_code
_entity_poly.pdbx_strand_id
1 'polypeptide(L)'
;MTAAFHRFPDLPAELRNAVWRAALPDDVGPSLFFYRNRGCWRVRRLNESDPEFIPVDGELEMEFRTDLLGYDNQYQVPLIFVNHEAHSLAVSWLDEHGIKIKILQPKKYVFTRPFDYDSDVLYIADDKWKDFCSEPGDRQHAADLLNRNHTIPNTVSRYAVSEKLFMQRELIEWLPEMETWLDIRAIFVVVGAQPDGESGPWRWKLEGADAGTFVWDTEKQELEFRRGVGIIDEDVYRRIGEAARTNLSDQLRVYMKNKAPEVLPVMVARTQ
;
A
#
# COMPACT_ATOMS: atom_id res chain seq x y z
N MET A 1 6.21 -28.02 -29.10
CA MET A 1 7.58 -27.87 -29.64
C MET A 1 8.06 -26.47 -29.31
N THR A 2 8.98 -26.32 -28.37
CA THR A 2 9.63 -25.04 -28.04
C THR A 2 10.70 -24.77 -29.11
N ALA A 3 10.53 -23.70 -29.90
CA ALA A 3 11.56 -23.26 -30.82
C ALA A 3 12.74 -22.71 -30.02
N ALA A 4 13.85 -23.46 -29.95
CA ALA A 4 15.07 -22.96 -29.35
C ALA A 4 15.70 -21.92 -30.30
N PHE A 5 15.86 -20.69 -29.83
CA PHE A 5 16.53 -19.63 -30.59
C PHE A 5 18.05 -19.85 -30.55
N HIS A 6 18.53 -20.75 -31.40
CA HIS A 6 19.92 -21.21 -31.41
C HIS A 6 20.97 -20.13 -31.71
N ARG A 7 20.56 -18.95 -32.20
CA ARG A 7 21.46 -17.84 -32.56
C ARG A 7 21.65 -16.80 -31.47
N PHE A 8 20.96 -16.92 -30.32
CA PHE A 8 21.16 -15.99 -29.21
C PHE A 8 22.63 -15.87 -28.79
N PRO A 9 23.37 -16.99 -28.60
CA PRO A 9 24.76 -16.93 -28.14
C PRO A 9 25.70 -16.28 -29.16
N ASP A 10 25.31 -16.26 -30.45
CA ASP A 10 26.12 -15.69 -31.53
C ASP A 10 26.02 -14.16 -31.59
N LEU A 11 25.12 -13.55 -30.82
CA LEU A 11 25.01 -12.11 -30.73
C LEU A 11 26.20 -11.52 -29.96
N PRO A 12 26.72 -10.34 -30.38
CA PRO A 12 27.62 -9.53 -29.57
C PRO A 12 27.11 -9.35 -28.14
N ALA A 13 28.03 -9.28 -27.18
CA ALA A 13 27.69 -9.19 -25.76
C ALA A 13 26.80 -7.98 -25.44
N GLU A 14 26.99 -6.87 -26.15
CA GLU A 14 26.20 -5.65 -26.01
C GLU A 14 24.73 -5.89 -26.37
N LEU A 15 24.47 -6.65 -27.44
CA LEU A 15 23.11 -6.99 -27.88
C LEU A 15 22.47 -8.02 -26.96
N ARG A 16 23.23 -9.01 -26.48
CA ARG A 16 22.72 -9.98 -25.49
C ARG A 16 22.33 -9.27 -24.19
N ASN A 17 23.18 -8.37 -23.69
CA ASN A 17 22.90 -7.57 -22.51
C ASN A 17 21.68 -6.65 -22.71
N ALA A 18 21.52 -6.05 -23.89
CA ALA A 18 20.34 -5.24 -24.20
C ALA A 18 19.06 -6.07 -24.17
N VAL A 19 19.07 -7.29 -24.73
CA VAL A 19 17.92 -8.21 -24.68
C VAL A 19 17.61 -8.62 -23.23
N TRP A 20 18.62 -8.96 -22.43
CA TRP A 20 18.42 -9.30 -21.03
C TRP A 20 17.87 -8.15 -20.21
N ARG A 21 18.38 -6.92 -20.41
CA ARG A 21 17.83 -5.75 -19.72
C ARG A 21 16.38 -5.48 -20.12
N ALA A 22 16.06 -5.57 -21.41
CA ALA A 22 14.70 -5.39 -21.91
C ALA A 22 13.71 -6.49 -21.47
N ALA A 23 14.20 -7.60 -20.89
CA ALA A 23 13.37 -8.66 -20.34
C ALA A 23 13.19 -8.57 -18.81
N LEU A 24 13.81 -7.59 -18.15
CA LEU A 24 13.55 -7.27 -16.75
C LEU A 24 12.25 -6.46 -16.63
N PRO A 25 11.55 -6.51 -15.48
CA PRO A 25 10.37 -5.69 -15.27
C PRO A 25 10.70 -4.19 -15.36
N ASP A 26 9.93 -3.44 -16.14
CA ASP A 26 10.07 -1.99 -16.26
C ASP A 26 9.30 -1.21 -15.17
N ASP A 27 8.26 -1.84 -14.59
CA ASP A 27 7.40 -1.21 -13.58
C ASP A 27 7.83 -1.61 -12.17
N VAL A 28 8.55 -0.72 -11.48
CA VAL A 28 8.90 -0.84 -10.05
C VAL A 28 8.18 0.24 -9.22
N GLY A 29 7.11 0.81 -9.77
CA GLY A 29 6.41 1.95 -9.18
C GLY A 29 5.62 1.61 -7.90
N PRO A 30 4.81 2.57 -7.43
CA PRO A 30 3.89 2.38 -6.31
C PRO A 30 2.98 1.17 -6.52
N SER A 31 2.70 0.44 -5.44
CA SER A 31 1.93 -0.81 -5.47
C SER A 31 0.84 -0.81 -4.39
N LEU A 32 -0.23 -1.57 -4.62
CA LEU A 32 -1.23 -1.85 -3.59
C LEU A 32 -0.76 -3.04 -2.75
N PHE A 33 -0.61 -2.85 -1.45
CA PHE A 33 -0.41 -3.92 -0.48
C PHE A 33 -1.74 -4.24 0.20
N PHE A 34 -1.98 -5.51 0.52
CA PHE A 34 -3.28 -5.95 1.02
C PHE A 34 -3.20 -6.22 2.52
N TYR A 35 -4.12 -5.64 3.29
CA TYR A 35 -4.39 -6.11 4.63
C TYR A 35 -5.21 -7.41 4.55
N ARG A 36 -4.54 -8.55 4.77
CA ARG A 36 -5.16 -9.87 4.65
C ARG A 36 -5.78 -10.36 5.94
N ASN A 37 -5.06 -10.22 7.04
CA ASN A 37 -5.42 -10.79 8.34
C ASN A 37 -4.82 -9.95 9.47
N ARG A 38 -5.38 -10.15 10.66
CA ARG A 38 -4.83 -9.62 11.90
C ARG A 38 -3.41 -10.14 12.17
N GLY A 39 -2.67 -9.40 12.99
CA GLY A 39 -1.31 -9.70 13.41
C GLY A 39 -0.25 -8.76 12.82
N CYS A 40 -0.68 -7.66 12.18
CA CYS A 40 0.21 -6.62 11.68
C CYS A 40 0.60 -5.63 12.79
N TRP A 41 -0.25 -5.43 13.79
CA TRP A 41 0.09 -4.58 14.94
C TRP A 41 1.01 -5.33 15.92
N ARG A 42 2.24 -4.82 16.08
CA ARG A 42 3.27 -5.39 16.97
C ARG A 42 3.73 -4.37 17.99
N VAL A 43 4.34 -4.89 19.05
CA VAL A 43 4.94 -4.06 20.10
C VAL A 43 6.44 -4.26 20.08
N ARG A 44 7.16 -3.15 20.09
CA ARG A 44 8.61 -3.07 20.23
C ARG A 44 8.93 -2.36 21.55
N ARG A 45 10.02 -2.77 22.20
CA ARG A 45 10.60 -2.00 23.30
C ARG A 45 11.53 -0.94 22.71
N LEU A 46 11.35 0.30 23.15
CA LEU A 46 12.23 1.40 22.85
C LEU A 46 13.45 1.33 23.78
N ASN A 47 14.60 1.66 23.23
CA ASN A 47 15.88 1.80 23.92
C ASN A 47 16.22 3.29 24.05
N GLU A 48 17.11 3.65 24.97
CA GLU A 48 17.55 5.06 25.15
C GLU A 48 18.14 5.72 23.90
N SER A 49 18.59 4.92 22.92
CA SER A 49 19.09 5.41 21.63
C SER A 49 18.00 5.72 20.61
N ASP A 50 16.76 5.25 20.82
CA ASP A 50 15.65 5.53 19.93
C ASP A 50 15.20 6.99 20.12
N PRO A 51 15.06 7.79 19.03
CA PRO A 51 14.62 9.19 19.13
C PRO A 51 13.28 9.38 19.84
N GLU A 52 12.41 8.37 19.78
CA GLU A 52 11.07 8.35 20.36
C GLU A 52 11.05 7.87 21.81
N PHE A 53 12.20 7.49 22.39
CA PHE A 53 12.27 7.02 23.76
C PHE A 53 11.99 8.15 24.75
N ILE A 54 10.90 8.01 25.51
CA ILE A 54 10.55 8.92 26.59
C ILE A 54 10.58 8.13 27.91
N PRO A 55 11.56 8.38 28.79
CA PRO A 55 11.79 7.58 30.01
C PRO A 55 10.58 7.46 30.95
N VAL A 56 9.60 8.36 30.83
CA VAL A 56 8.44 8.46 31.74
C VAL A 56 7.13 8.06 31.05
N ASP A 57 7.00 8.31 29.74
CA ASP A 57 5.73 8.18 29.01
C ASP A 57 5.67 6.97 28.07
N GLY A 58 6.78 6.28 27.77
CA GLY A 58 6.72 5.14 26.85
C GLY A 58 8.06 4.44 26.66
N GLU A 59 8.18 3.25 27.25
CA GLU A 59 9.22 2.28 26.90
C GLU A 59 8.77 1.34 25.76
N LEU A 60 7.52 1.47 25.32
CA LEU A 60 6.88 0.60 24.35
C LEU A 60 6.35 1.41 23.18
N GLU A 61 6.49 0.84 22.00
CA GLU A 61 5.96 1.37 20.76
C GLU A 61 5.06 0.30 20.14
N MET A 62 3.83 0.67 19.81
CA MET A 62 2.89 -0.19 19.08
C MET A 62 2.88 0.24 17.61
N GLU A 63 3.50 -0.55 16.74
CA GLU A 63 3.69 -0.25 15.33
C GLU A 63 2.88 -1.17 14.41
N PHE A 64 2.38 -0.62 13.30
CA PHE A 64 1.83 -1.40 12.19
C PHE A 64 2.95 -1.90 11.27
N ARG A 65 3.19 -3.21 11.28
CA ARG A 65 4.27 -3.88 10.55
C ARG A 65 3.87 -4.23 9.13
N THR A 66 4.28 -3.39 8.19
CA THR A 66 4.02 -3.61 6.75
C THR A 66 4.77 -4.82 6.19
N ASP A 67 5.88 -5.24 6.81
CA ASP A 67 6.59 -6.47 6.46
C ASP A 67 5.82 -7.76 6.79
N LEU A 68 4.71 -7.66 7.55
CA LEU A 68 3.80 -8.75 7.89
C LEU A 68 2.55 -8.83 6.99
N LEU A 69 2.37 -7.90 6.04
CA LEU A 69 1.23 -7.88 5.11
C LEU A 69 1.18 -9.10 4.16
N GLY A 70 2.22 -9.94 4.19
CA GLY A 70 2.36 -11.15 3.39
C GLY A 70 3.36 -10.99 2.26
N TYR A 71 3.32 -11.90 1.29
CA TYR A 71 4.16 -11.87 0.09
C TYR A 71 3.37 -11.44 -1.14
N ASP A 72 2.37 -10.58 -0.95
CA ASP A 72 1.73 -9.91 -2.08
C ASP A 72 2.75 -8.92 -2.68
N ASN A 73 2.61 -8.59 -3.96
CA ASN A 73 3.56 -7.77 -4.72
C ASN A 73 4.92 -8.41 -5.02
N GLN A 74 4.90 -9.62 -5.58
CA GLN A 74 6.11 -10.31 -6.01
C GLN A 74 6.54 -9.83 -7.40
N TYR A 75 7.85 -9.80 -7.65
CA TYR A 75 8.41 -9.56 -8.97
C TYR A 75 8.73 -10.89 -9.65
N GLN A 76 8.36 -11.02 -10.93
CA GLN A 76 8.78 -12.15 -11.75
C GLN A 76 10.12 -11.83 -12.41
N VAL A 77 11.20 -12.42 -11.89
CA VAL A 77 12.56 -12.22 -12.40
C VAL A 77 13.16 -13.57 -12.87
N PRO A 78 12.61 -14.17 -13.95
CA PRO A 78 13.05 -15.50 -14.41
C PRO A 78 14.52 -15.51 -14.85
N LEU A 79 15.08 -14.36 -15.24
CA LEU A 79 16.46 -14.19 -15.70
C LEU A 79 17.50 -14.67 -14.69
N ILE A 80 17.16 -14.68 -13.39
CA ILE A 80 18.04 -15.19 -12.34
C ILE A 80 18.34 -16.70 -12.49
N PHE A 81 17.53 -17.45 -13.25
CA PHE A 81 17.70 -18.90 -13.42
C PHE A 81 18.14 -19.33 -14.83
N VAL A 82 18.41 -18.38 -15.74
CA VAL A 82 18.67 -18.69 -17.15
C VAL A 82 20.12 -19.09 -17.41
N ASN A 83 21.07 -18.17 -17.16
CA ASN A 83 22.51 -18.40 -17.32
C ASN A 83 23.29 -17.35 -16.50
N HIS A 84 24.63 -17.43 -16.48
CA HIS A 84 25.47 -16.50 -15.72
C HIS A 84 25.32 -15.03 -16.11
N GLU A 85 25.20 -14.72 -17.40
CA GLU A 85 25.06 -13.33 -17.89
C GLU A 85 23.72 -12.71 -17.46
N ALA A 86 22.62 -13.43 -17.70
CA ALA A 86 21.28 -13.04 -17.29
C ALA A 86 21.16 -12.94 -15.77
N HIS A 87 21.77 -13.88 -15.03
CA HIS A 87 21.79 -13.86 -13.57
C HIS A 87 22.49 -12.62 -13.04
N SER A 88 23.68 -12.29 -13.54
CA SER A 88 24.42 -11.10 -13.11
C SER A 88 23.64 -9.80 -13.34
N LEU A 89 22.98 -9.68 -14.48
CA LEU A 89 22.12 -8.51 -14.77
C LEU A 89 20.89 -8.46 -13.86
N ALA A 90 20.23 -9.59 -13.65
CA ALA A 90 19.06 -9.67 -12.78
C ALA A 90 19.39 -9.30 -11.32
N VAL A 91 20.53 -9.77 -10.79
CA VAL A 91 20.97 -9.44 -9.44
C VAL A 91 21.30 -7.94 -9.31
N SER A 92 21.97 -7.35 -10.30
CA SER A 92 22.22 -5.89 -10.33
C SER A 92 20.91 -5.12 -10.28
N TRP A 93 19.96 -5.50 -11.13
CA TRP A 93 18.65 -4.84 -11.19
C TRP A 93 17.85 -4.99 -9.89
N LEU A 94 17.88 -6.17 -9.24
CA LEU A 94 17.24 -6.38 -7.94
C LEU A 94 17.81 -5.44 -6.87
N ASP A 95 19.13 -5.28 -6.84
CA ASP A 95 19.81 -4.41 -5.87
C ASP A 95 19.50 -2.92 -6.12
N GLU A 96 19.56 -2.49 -7.38
CA GLU A 96 19.21 -1.13 -7.82
C GLU A 96 17.80 -0.70 -7.38
N HIS A 97 16.86 -1.65 -7.33
CA HIS A 97 15.46 -1.41 -6.97
C HIS A 97 15.11 -1.81 -5.54
N GLY A 98 16.10 -2.19 -4.73
CA GLY A 98 15.89 -2.60 -3.33
C GLY A 98 15.05 -3.87 -3.16
N ILE A 99 14.90 -4.68 -4.21
CA ILE A 99 14.11 -5.91 -4.20
C ILE A 99 14.93 -7.02 -3.53
N LYS A 100 14.35 -7.62 -2.49
CA LYS A 100 15.01 -8.67 -1.71
C LYS A 100 14.58 -10.05 -2.17
N ILE A 101 15.54 -10.97 -2.17
CA ILE A 101 15.32 -12.39 -2.44
C ILE A 101 15.01 -13.09 -1.12
N LYS A 102 13.82 -13.67 -1.01
CA LYS A 102 13.42 -14.52 0.11
C LYS A 102 13.31 -15.96 -0.35
N ILE A 103 13.88 -16.89 0.41
CA ILE A 103 13.81 -18.33 0.14
C ILE A 103 12.72 -18.90 1.03
N LEU A 104 11.58 -19.28 0.46
CA LEU A 104 10.48 -19.87 1.22
C LEU A 104 10.70 -21.36 1.47
N GLN A 105 11.21 -22.05 0.45
CA GLN A 105 11.51 -23.47 0.44
C GLN A 105 12.68 -23.71 -0.52
N PRO A 106 13.36 -24.88 -0.47
CA PRO A 106 14.34 -25.24 -1.48
C PRO A 106 13.75 -25.05 -2.89
N LYS A 107 14.43 -24.25 -3.73
CA LYS A 107 14.01 -23.90 -5.10
C LYS A 107 12.74 -23.03 -5.22
N LYS A 108 12.21 -22.50 -4.12
CA LYS A 108 11.08 -21.54 -4.14
C LYS A 108 11.55 -20.18 -3.63
N TYR A 109 11.75 -19.27 -4.57
CA TYR A 109 12.23 -17.91 -4.33
C TYR A 109 11.09 -16.92 -4.52
N VAL A 110 11.09 -15.87 -3.71
CA VAL A 110 10.21 -14.72 -3.84
C VAL A 110 11.05 -13.47 -3.93
N PHE A 111 10.67 -12.58 -4.83
CA PHE A 111 11.32 -11.30 -5.04
C PHE A 111 10.34 -10.23 -4.60
N THR A 112 10.62 -9.55 -3.49
CA THR A 112 9.71 -8.54 -2.90
C THR A 112 10.51 -7.34 -2.44
N ARG A 113 9.97 -6.14 -2.62
CA ARG A 113 10.53 -4.93 -1.99
C ARG A 113 9.77 -4.57 -0.71
N PRO A 114 10.39 -3.83 0.22
CA PRO A 114 9.67 -3.24 1.36
C PRO A 114 8.55 -2.30 0.91
N PHE A 115 7.58 -2.09 1.79
CA PHE A 115 6.57 -1.05 1.65
C PHE A 115 7.22 0.33 1.68
N ASP A 116 6.88 1.17 0.71
CA ASP A 116 7.28 2.56 0.63
C ASP A 116 6.16 3.45 1.18
N TYR A 117 6.39 4.03 2.35
CA TYR A 117 5.40 4.82 3.08
C TYR A 117 4.94 6.11 2.36
N ASP A 118 5.76 6.63 1.44
CA ASP A 118 5.45 7.86 0.73
C ASP A 118 4.57 7.61 -0.51
N SER A 119 4.65 6.42 -1.10
CA SER A 119 4.08 6.15 -2.41
C SER A 119 3.09 4.99 -2.43
N ASP A 120 3.35 3.91 -1.69
CA ASP A 120 2.50 2.71 -1.68
C ASP A 120 1.18 2.92 -0.94
N VAL A 121 0.22 2.04 -1.25
CA VAL A 121 -1.14 2.14 -0.75
C VAL A 121 -1.56 0.84 -0.08
N LEU A 122 -2.12 0.94 1.12
CA LEU A 122 -2.69 -0.21 1.83
C LEU A 122 -4.15 -0.40 1.44
N TYR A 123 -4.45 -1.44 0.68
CA TYR A 123 -5.81 -1.86 0.33
C TYR A 123 -6.43 -2.72 1.44
N ILE A 124 -7.65 -2.36 1.83
CA ILE A 124 -8.44 -3.06 2.84
C ILE A 124 -9.72 -3.57 2.16
N ALA A 125 -9.86 -4.89 2.08
CA ALA A 125 -11.05 -5.51 1.50
C ALA A 125 -12.27 -5.34 2.43
N ASP A 126 -13.48 -5.31 1.85
CA ASP A 126 -14.75 -5.16 2.59
C ASP A 126 -14.86 -6.12 3.78
N ASP A 127 -14.52 -7.40 3.58
CA ASP A 127 -14.62 -8.46 4.59
C ASP A 127 -13.56 -8.35 5.68
N LYS A 128 -12.53 -7.52 5.47
CA LYS A 128 -11.42 -7.27 6.39
C LYS A 128 -11.53 -5.92 7.11
N TRP A 129 -12.45 -5.05 6.69
CA TRP A 129 -12.61 -3.71 7.26
C TRP A 129 -12.78 -3.74 8.78
N LYS A 130 -13.68 -4.58 9.30
CA LYS A 130 -13.94 -4.69 10.74
C LYS A 130 -12.72 -5.19 11.51
N ASP A 131 -12.00 -6.17 10.96
CA ASP A 131 -10.78 -6.70 11.59
C ASP A 131 -9.70 -5.63 11.65
N PHE A 132 -9.54 -4.87 10.56
CA PHE A 132 -8.58 -3.76 10.47
C PHE A 132 -8.87 -2.67 11.51
N CYS A 133 -10.13 -2.22 11.63
CA CYS A 133 -10.50 -1.17 12.58
C CYS A 133 -10.35 -1.61 14.04
N SER A 134 -10.66 -2.87 14.36
CA SER A 134 -10.65 -3.36 15.75
C SER A 134 -9.28 -3.85 16.24
N GLU A 135 -8.38 -4.25 15.34
CA GLU A 135 -7.06 -4.81 15.72
C GLU A 135 -6.21 -3.90 16.62
N PRO A 136 -6.03 -2.59 16.34
CA PRO A 136 -5.27 -1.72 17.23
C PRO A 136 -5.88 -1.69 18.64
N GLY A 137 -7.20 -1.51 18.74
CA GLY A 137 -7.90 -1.50 20.04
C GLY A 137 -7.72 -2.82 20.80
N ASP A 138 -7.95 -3.96 20.15
CA ASP A 138 -7.75 -5.28 20.77
C ASP A 138 -6.28 -5.47 21.21
N ARG A 139 -5.33 -4.97 20.42
CA ARG A 139 -3.90 -5.06 20.71
C ARG A 139 -3.54 -4.28 21.98
N GLN A 140 -4.08 -3.07 22.15
CA GLN A 140 -3.88 -2.23 23.34
C GLN A 140 -4.42 -2.88 24.62
N HIS A 141 -5.50 -3.66 24.51
CA HIS A 141 -6.11 -4.39 25.63
C HIS A 141 -5.47 -5.75 25.90
N ALA A 142 -4.45 -6.16 25.13
CA ALA A 142 -3.73 -7.40 25.38
C ALA A 142 -2.90 -7.32 26.67
N ALA A 143 -2.73 -8.46 27.35
CA ALA A 143 -2.14 -8.52 28.70
C ALA A 143 -0.72 -7.93 28.81
N ASP A 144 0.04 -7.88 27.73
CA ASP A 144 1.40 -7.34 27.69
C ASP A 144 1.47 -5.82 27.52
N LEU A 145 0.38 -5.19 27.06
CA LEU A 145 0.20 -3.73 26.96
C LEU A 145 -0.79 -3.16 27.98
N LEU A 146 -1.64 -3.99 28.58
CA LEU A 146 -2.67 -3.55 29.51
C LEU A 146 -2.04 -2.76 30.67
N ASN A 147 -2.53 -1.54 30.91
CA ASN A 147 -2.02 -0.59 31.90
C ASN A 147 -0.54 -0.18 31.72
N ARG A 148 0.00 -0.30 30.50
CA ARG A 148 1.35 0.18 30.17
C ARG A 148 1.26 1.30 29.15
N ASN A 149 2.00 2.36 29.41
CA ASN A 149 2.12 3.46 28.46
C ASN A 149 2.88 2.98 27.21
N HIS A 150 2.39 3.39 26.05
CA HIS A 150 3.00 3.09 24.76
C HIS A 150 2.72 4.22 23.78
N THR A 151 3.62 4.42 22.83
CA THR A 151 3.41 5.30 21.69
C THR A 151 2.85 4.53 20.50
N ILE A 152 2.21 5.24 19.58
CA ILE A 152 1.72 4.68 18.31
C ILE A 152 2.27 5.58 17.19
N PRO A 153 3.37 5.18 16.53
CA PRO A 153 3.87 5.92 15.38
C PRO A 153 2.95 5.71 14.19
N ASN A 154 2.37 6.81 13.69
CA ASN A 154 1.56 6.74 12.48
C ASN A 154 2.46 6.76 11.25
N THR A 155 2.61 5.63 10.58
CA THR A 155 3.53 5.49 9.43
C THR A 155 2.79 5.29 8.11
N VAL A 156 1.77 4.44 8.08
CA VAL A 156 0.93 4.26 6.87
C VAL A 156 -0.06 5.41 6.76
N SER A 157 -0.09 6.06 5.59
CA SER A 157 -0.93 7.24 5.38
C SER A 157 -1.85 7.21 4.16
N ARG A 158 -1.70 6.18 3.32
CA ARG A 158 -2.38 6.04 2.04
C ARG A 158 -3.15 4.74 2.04
N TYR A 159 -4.47 4.83 1.97
CA TYR A 159 -5.36 3.68 2.11
C TYR A 159 -6.25 3.55 0.88
N ALA A 160 -6.54 2.32 0.47
CA ALA A 160 -7.50 2.03 -0.58
C ALA A 160 -8.64 1.17 -0.04
N VAL A 161 -9.86 1.52 -0.45
CA VAL A 161 -11.09 0.81 -0.11
C VAL A 161 -11.96 0.68 -1.36
N SER A 162 -12.90 -0.27 -1.36
CA SER A 162 -13.85 -0.39 -2.46
C SER A 162 -14.81 0.81 -2.50
N GLU A 163 -15.34 1.13 -3.68
CA GLU A 163 -16.44 2.08 -3.83
C GLU A 163 -17.62 1.72 -2.92
N LYS A 164 -17.95 0.43 -2.83
CA LYS A 164 -19.06 -0.04 -1.99
C LYS A 164 -18.84 0.30 -0.52
N LEU A 165 -17.67 0.02 0.02
CA LEU A 165 -17.34 0.32 1.43
C LEU A 165 -17.29 1.83 1.67
N PHE A 166 -16.78 2.61 0.72
CA PHE A 166 -16.75 4.06 0.82
C PHE A 166 -18.15 4.70 0.88
N MET A 167 -19.12 4.11 0.19
CA MET A 167 -20.52 4.56 0.20
C MET A 167 -21.26 4.20 1.49
N GLN A 168 -20.70 3.31 2.31
CA GLN A 168 -21.31 2.88 3.57
C GLN A 168 -21.02 3.87 4.69
N ARG A 169 -21.99 4.02 5.60
CA ARG A 169 -21.81 4.81 6.84
C ARG A 169 -20.79 4.18 7.78
N GLU A 170 -20.63 2.85 7.72
CA GLU A 170 -19.69 2.12 8.56
C GLU A 170 -18.26 2.65 8.43
N LEU A 171 -17.82 3.11 7.26
CA LEU A 171 -16.49 3.69 7.12
C LEU A 171 -16.32 4.93 8.02
N ILE A 172 -17.35 5.77 8.10
CA ILE A 172 -17.35 7.04 8.85
C ILE A 172 -17.34 6.80 10.35
N GLU A 173 -18.10 5.81 10.81
CA GLU A 173 -18.27 5.52 12.24
C GLU A 173 -16.93 5.21 12.91
N TRP A 174 -16.01 4.58 12.18
CA TRP A 174 -14.68 4.24 12.68
C TRP A 174 -13.64 5.35 12.52
N LEU A 175 -13.86 6.36 11.68
CA LEU A 175 -12.86 7.40 11.40
C LEU A 175 -12.33 8.12 12.66
N PRO A 176 -13.17 8.57 13.61
CA PRO A 176 -12.68 9.26 14.81
C PRO A 176 -11.74 8.41 15.65
N GLU A 177 -12.02 7.11 15.72
CA GLU A 177 -11.20 6.16 16.48
C GLU A 177 -9.92 5.88 15.70
N MET A 178 -10.03 5.68 14.38
CA MET A 178 -8.89 5.48 13.48
C MET A 178 -7.88 6.62 13.50
N GLU A 179 -8.31 7.87 13.66
CA GLU A 179 -7.40 9.02 13.78
C GLU A 179 -6.46 8.92 14.98
N THR A 180 -6.82 8.17 16.02
CA THR A 180 -5.95 8.00 17.19
C THR A 180 -4.76 7.09 16.92
N TRP A 181 -4.78 6.30 15.84
CA TRP A 181 -3.70 5.36 15.50
C TRP A 181 -3.28 5.34 14.01
N LEU A 182 -3.93 6.10 13.12
CA LEU A 182 -3.58 6.24 11.71
C LEU A 182 -3.34 7.71 11.31
N ASP A 183 -2.41 7.97 10.40
CA ASP A 183 -2.22 9.28 9.76
C ASP A 183 -2.86 9.27 8.37
N ILE A 184 -4.18 9.33 8.28
CA ILE A 184 -4.88 9.22 6.98
C ILE A 184 -4.65 10.50 6.15
N ARG A 185 -3.80 10.41 5.12
CA ARG A 185 -3.54 11.51 4.18
C ARG A 185 -4.27 11.34 2.85
N ALA A 186 -4.48 10.10 2.41
CA ALA A 186 -5.18 9.82 1.17
C ALA A 186 -6.05 8.56 1.27
N ILE A 187 -7.28 8.66 0.77
CA ILE A 187 -8.22 7.57 0.61
C ILE A 187 -8.48 7.38 -0.89
N PHE A 188 -8.01 6.26 -1.40
CA PHE A 188 -8.21 5.79 -2.76
C PHE A 188 -9.48 4.96 -2.84
N VAL A 189 -10.48 5.45 -3.56
CA VAL A 189 -11.75 4.75 -3.76
C VAL A 189 -11.66 3.94 -5.04
N VAL A 190 -11.52 2.62 -4.89
CA VAL A 190 -11.37 1.70 -6.03
C VAL A 190 -12.73 1.48 -6.69
N VAL A 191 -12.88 2.02 -7.91
CA VAL A 191 -14.10 1.95 -8.72
C VAL A 191 -14.05 0.81 -9.72
N GLY A 192 -15.21 0.23 -10.00
CA GLY A 192 -15.32 -0.89 -10.94
C GLY A 192 -14.75 -2.20 -10.38
N ALA A 193 -13.92 -2.88 -11.19
CA ALA A 193 -13.37 -4.18 -10.84
C ALA A 193 -12.47 -4.07 -9.60
N GLN A 194 -12.81 -4.83 -8.56
CA GLN A 194 -12.00 -4.89 -7.35
C GLN A 194 -10.80 -5.81 -7.56
N PRO A 195 -9.66 -5.52 -6.91
CA PRO A 195 -8.54 -6.45 -6.96
C PRO A 195 -8.95 -7.78 -6.36
N ASP A 196 -8.58 -8.88 -7.02
CA ASP A 196 -8.87 -10.20 -6.49
C ASP A 196 -8.13 -10.44 -5.16
N GLY A 197 -8.82 -11.15 -4.25
CA GLY A 197 -8.28 -11.50 -2.95
C GLY A 197 -7.17 -12.56 -3.00
N GLU A 198 -6.83 -13.05 -4.19
CA GLU A 198 -5.95 -14.18 -4.38
C GLU A 198 -4.49 -13.74 -4.24
N SER A 199 -3.78 -14.34 -3.29
CA SER A 199 -2.33 -14.23 -3.23
C SER A 199 -1.73 -14.90 -4.46
N GLY A 200 -0.83 -14.19 -5.14
CA GLY A 200 -0.10 -14.74 -6.26
C GLY A 200 1.10 -13.88 -6.63
N PRO A 201 1.84 -14.28 -7.67
CA PRO A 201 3.07 -13.60 -8.11
C PRO A 201 2.84 -12.19 -8.69
N TRP A 202 1.64 -11.65 -8.58
CA TRP A 202 1.19 -10.46 -9.30
C TRP A 202 1.27 -9.23 -8.40
N ARG A 203 1.34 -8.08 -9.06
CA ARG A 203 1.27 -6.77 -8.44
C ARG A 203 0.01 -6.06 -8.86
N TRP A 204 -0.47 -5.18 -8.00
CA TRP A 204 -1.59 -4.29 -8.31
C TRP A 204 -1.09 -2.86 -8.29
N LYS A 205 -1.49 -2.09 -9.30
CA LYS A 205 -1.23 -0.64 -9.39
C LYS A 205 -2.54 0.14 -9.43
N LEU A 206 -2.49 1.37 -8.94
CA LEU A 206 -3.57 2.33 -9.11
C LEU A 206 -3.48 2.97 -10.49
N GLU A 207 -4.63 3.14 -11.14
CA GLU A 207 -4.77 3.87 -12.38
C GLU A 207 -5.74 5.04 -12.20
N GLY A 208 -5.43 6.18 -12.82
CA GLY A 208 -6.25 7.39 -12.75
C GLY A 208 -6.08 8.22 -11.49
N ALA A 209 -5.05 7.97 -10.67
CA ALA A 209 -4.74 8.79 -9.49
C ALA A 209 -4.42 10.26 -9.82
N ASP A 210 -4.09 10.55 -11.09
CA ASP A 210 -3.81 11.87 -11.65
C ASP A 210 -5.04 12.53 -12.34
N ALA A 211 -6.20 11.85 -12.36
CA ALA A 211 -7.40 12.36 -13.03
C ALA A 211 -8.11 13.46 -12.22
N GLY A 212 -8.20 13.31 -10.91
CA GLY A 212 -8.78 14.33 -10.04
C GLY A 212 -8.82 13.90 -8.59
N THR A 213 -8.91 14.86 -7.69
CA THR A 213 -8.91 14.63 -6.25
C THR A 213 -9.92 15.54 -5.55
N PHE A 214 -10.54 15.04 -4.49
CA PHE A 214 -11.32 15.86 -3.56
C PHE A 214 -10.46 16.23 -2.37
N VAL A 215 -10.34 17.53 -2.11
CA VAL A 215 -9.52 18.07 -1.02
C VAL A 215 -10.40 18.94 -0.14
N TRP A 216 -10.17 18.86 1.16
CA TRP A 216 -10.85 19.75 2.11
C TRP A 216 -10.25 21.15 2.06
N ASP A 217 -11.09 22.14 1.78
CA ASP A 217 -10.76 23.54 1.94
C ASP A 217 -11.07 23.96 3.38
N THR A 218 -10.02 24.28 4.15
CA THR A 218 -10.14 24.68 5.55
C THR A 218 -10.74 26.06 5.74
N GLU A 219 -10.65 26.95 4.75
CA GLU A 219 -11.24 28.29 4.82
C GLU A 219 -12.74 28.22 4.57
N LYS A 220 -13.15 27.45 3.56
CA LYS A 220 -14.56 27.28 3.16
C LYS A 220 -15.29 26.20 3.96
N GLN A 221 -14.55 25.35 4.69
CA GLN A 221 -15.08 24.21 5.44
C GLN A 221 -15.94 23.30 4.55
N GLU A 222 -15.43 23.01 3.34
CA GLU A 222 -16.08 22.19 2.32
C GLU A 222 -15.08 21.34 1.53
N LEU A 223 -15.57 20.25 0.93
CA LEU A 223 -14.79 19.44 -0.01
C LEU A 223 -14.86 20.04 -1.42
N GLU A 224 -13.68 20.44 -1.91
CA GLU A 224 -13.49 20.93 -3.26
C GLU A 224 -12.95 19.85 -4.19
N PHE A 225 -13.48 19.84 -5.41
CA PHE A 225 -12.93 19.00 -6.46
C PHE A 225 -11.81 19.74 -7.19
N ARG A 226 -10.62 19.13 -7.24
CA ARG A 226 -9.48 19.59 -8.02
C ARG A 226 -9.29 18.67 -9.22
N ARG A 227 -9.49 19.24 -10.41
CA ARG A 227 -9.31 18.53 -11.68
C ARG A 227 -7.82 18.32 -11.96
N GLY A 228 -7.46 17.09 -12.30
CA GLY A 228 -6.13 16.70 -12.76
C GLY A 228 -6.04 16.61 -14.28
N VAL A 229 -5.05 15.84 -14.76
CA VAL A 229 -4.73 15.68 -16.19
C VAL A 229 -5.31 14.41 -16.82
N GLY A 230 -5.73 13.44 -16.00
CA GLY A 230 -6.33 12.18 -16.45
C GLY A 230 -7.78 12.28 -16.95
N ILE A 231 -8.27 11.17 -17.49
CA ILE A 231 -9.66 11.01 -17.96
C ILE A 231 -10.59 10.84 -16.75
N ILE A 232 -11.67 11.60 -16.73
CA ILE A 232 -12.68 11.58 -15.66
C ILE A 232 -13.98 11.00 -16.21
N ASP A 233 -14.52 10.03 -15.48
CA ASP A 233 -15.94 9.68 -15.56
C ASP A 233 -16.72 10.64 -14.63
N GLU A 234 -17.47 11.57 -15.23
CA GLU A 234 -18.17 12.63 -14.49
C GLU A 234 -19.20 12.07 -13.51
N ASP A 235 -19.86 10.96 -13.84
CA ASP A 235 -20.87 10.35 -12.97
C ASP A 235 -20.22 9.66 -11.77
N VAL A 236 -19.08 9.00 -11.97
CA VAL A 236 -18.29 8.41 -10.86
C VAL A 236 -17.83 9.51 -9.90
N TYR A 237 -17.21 10.57 -10.43
CA TYR A 237 -16.69 11.66 -9.60
C TYR A 237 -17.81 12.41 -8.89
N ARG A 238 -18.95 12.64 -9.55
CA ARG A 238 -20.13 13.24 -8.92
C ARG A 238 -20.62 12.40 -7.74
N ARG A 239 -20.82 11.09 -7.94
CA ARG A 239 -21.30 10.18 -6.87
C ARG A 239 -20.33 10.10 -5.70
N ILE A 240 -19.04 9.95 -5.94
CA ILE A 240 -18.02 9.89 -4.88
C ILE A 240 -17.91 11.23 -4.16
N GLY A 241 -17.97 12.36 -4.89
CA GLY A 241 -17.94 13.68 -4.29
C GLY A 241 -19.17 13.99 -3.43
N GLU A 242 -20.36 13.56 -3.84
CA GLU A 242 -21.59 13.63 -3.04
C GLU A 242 -21.44 12.78 -1.77
N ALA A 243 -21.01 11.52 -1.90
CA ALA A 243 -20.79 10.64 -0.77
C ALA A 243 -19.74 11.21 0.19
N ALA A 244 -18.60 11.68 -0.29
CA ALA A 244 -17.56 12.30 0.54
C ALA A 244 -18.11 13.52 1.30
N ARG A 245 -18.93 14.36 0.66
CA ARG A 245 -19.56 15.51 1.34
C ARG A 245 -20.55 15.09 2.41
N THR A 246 -21.37 14.08 2.15
CA THR A 246 -22.33 13.58 3.14
C THR A 246 -21.65 12.83 4.28
N ASN A 247 -20.60 12.06 3.96
CA ASN A 247 -20.02 11.08 4.85
C ASN A 247 -18.85 11.65 5.66
N LEU A 248 -18.04 12.53 5.08
CA LEU A 248 -16.81 13.01 5.69
C LEU A 248 -16.91 14.44 6.23
N SER A 249 -17.74 15.32 5.68
CA SER A 249 -17.70 16.76 6.02
C SER A 249 -17.90 17.04 7.50
N ASP A 250 -18.80 16.33 8.17
CA ASP A 250 -19.02 16.52 9.61
C ASP A 250 -17.82 16.04 10.44
N GLN A 251 -17.22 14.90 10.07
CA GLN A 251 -16.00 14.41 10.72
C GLN A 251 -14.81 15.35 10.48
N LEU A 252 -14.65 15.85 9.25
CA LEU A 252 -13.59 16.79 8.86
C LEU A 252 -13.68 18.11 9.65
N ARG A 253 -14.91 18.60 9.88
CA ARG A 253 -15.16 19.82 10.68
C ARG A 253 -14.83 19.64 12.15
N VAL A 254 -15.09 18.45 12.70
CA VAL A 254 -14.99 18.21 14.15
C VAL A 254 -13.61 17.72 14.55
N TYR A 255 -13.03 16.77 13.79
CA TYR A 255 -11.83 16.03 14.19
C TYR A 255 -10.61 16.36 13.32
N MET A 256 -10.75 16.48 11.99
CA MET A 256 -9.61 16.61 11.07
C MET A 256 -9.24 18.03 10.63
N LYS A 257 -9.43 19.05 11.48
CA LYS A 257 -9.23 20.47 11.08
C LYS A 257 -7.85 20.77 10.44
N ASN A 258 -6.82 19.99 10.75
CA ASN A 258 -5.45 20.19 10.25
C ASN A 258 -4.90 19.00 9.44
N LYS A 259 -5.70 17.94 9.19
CA LYS A 259 -5.25 16.68 8.58
C LYS A 259 -6.34 16.02 7.72
N ALA A 260 -7.01 16.81 6.90
CA ALA A 260 -8.05 16.27 6.06
C ALA A 260 -7.45 15.38 4.94
N PRO A 261 -7.89 14.12 4.79
CA PRO A 261 -7.43 13.27 3.72
C PRO A 261 -7.92 13.75 2.36
N GLU A 262 -7.08 13.54 1.35
CA GLU A 262 -7.49 13.59 -0.05
C GLU A 262 -8.33 12.36 -0.37
N VAL A 263 -9.38 12.52 -1.18
CA VAL A 263 -10.20 11.41 -1.68
C VAL A 263 -10.06 11.30 -3.19
N LEU A 264 -9.62 10.14 -3.69
CA LEU A 264 -9.27 9.93 -5.09
C LEU A 264 -10.04 8.72 -5.67
N PRO A 265 -10.97 8.91 -6.62
CA PRO A 265 -11.51 7.82 -7.42
C PRO A 265 -10.43 7.23 -8.32
N VAL A 266 -10.22 5.91 -8.23
CA VAL A 266 -9.17 5.22 -8.99
C VAL A 266 -9.62 3.85 -9.45
N MET A 267 -9.03 3.37 -10.54
CA MET A 267 -9.14 1.97 -10.96
C MET A 267 -7.90 1.21 -10.50
N VAL A 268 -7.97 -0.12 -10.60
CA VAL A 268 -6.82 -0.98 -10.34
C VAL A 268 -6.51 -1.83 -11.56
N ALA A 269 -5.21 -2.05 -11.80
CA ALA A 269 -4.75 -2.94 -12.83
C ALA A 269 -3.73 -3.92 -12.26
N ARG A 270 -3.77 -5.15 -12.76
CA ARG A 270 -2.85 -6.21 -12.39
C ARG A 270 -1.64 -6.17 -13.32
N THR A 271 -0.45 -6.16 -12.73
CA THR A 271 0.83 -6.21 -13.44
C THR A 271 1.56 -7.52 -13.12
N GLN A 272 2.41 -7.93 -14.05
CA GLN A 272 3.29 -9.10 -13.93
C GLN A 272 4.68 -8.71 -13.44
#